data_AF-A0A384L2J5-F1
#
_entry.id   AF-A0A384L2J5-F1
#
_cell.length_a   1.000
_cell.length_b   1.000
_cell.length_c   1.000
_cell.angle_alpha   90.00
_cell.angle_beta   90.00
_cell.angle_gamma   90.00
#
_symmetry.space_group_name_H-M   'P 1'
#
loop_
_entity.id
_entity.type
_entity.pdbx_description
1 polymer ?
#
loop_
_entity_poly.entity_id
_entity_poly.type
_entity_poly.pdbx_seq_one_letter_code
_entity_poly.pdbx_strand_id
1 'polypeptide(L)'
;MYLYHSNKCAIKKGIPLFRNVVSICFLRKAQNGDLVKRRKLFCNTKFISTISEERKTGCEQANRDQPSTPFGSYNEKSSYKDIKIVENEKEGNDAAEEINRNDIIAVDFEGTNLGKYGKVCIMQVYTEERTPGGVHPKSECLSREKYYIFDLLKMSVIKSVKKIIENKKTLKLVHDCREDSSALYNQLGIKFENVYDTSRAHMLLMEKNRNSDIYQVSFLQLLNDYLGIKDDCLSSIKKEMYKNEKIWEVRPLSKMSIIYALKNVKYLFPLYRIFDNMLSKKIVLEKSKDFVNYCFMNSRYKLPVDLAKRGNVVQAMLVSKSMLNCVFKLNSTRKGIACTPSSVAQFRDVKVGDVVLCVISNKSIDQKILYLCKHDDVYDYWNLKERPRGKFKPSIHENATDPMIQFCDEEESA
;
A
#
# COMPACT_ATOMS: atom_id res chain seq x y z
N MET A 1 50.99 34.36 -50.71
CA MET A 1 51.72 33.08 -50.74
C MET A 1 50.70 31.99 -50.46
N TYR A 2 50.35 31.21 -51.51
CA TYR A 2 49.78 29.85 -51.58
C TYR A 2 48.97 29.29 -50.37
N LEU A 3 47.81 28.61 -50.48
CA LEU A 3 46.91 28.17 -51.55
C LEU A 3 45.62 27.60 -50.87
N TYR A 4 44.48 27.78 -51.53
CA TYR A 4 43.34 26.86 -51.75
C TYR A 4 43.31 25.50 -50.99
N HIS A 5 42.18 24.94 -50.52
CA HIS A 5 40.98 24.61 -51.31
C HIS A 5 39.77 24.17 -50.45
N SER A 6 38.67 23.90 -51.15
CA SER A 6 37.27 23.89 -50.71
C SER A 6 36.62 22.49 -50.85
N ASN A 7 35.59 22.25 -50.04
CA ASN A 7 34.42 21.36 -50.22
C ASN A 7 34.59 19.84 -50.44
N LYS A 8 33.94 19.02 -49.59
CA LYS A 8 32.61 18.42 -49.87
C LYS A 8 32.10 17.48 -48.76
N CYS A 9 30.78 17.44 -48.70
CA CYS A 9 29.84 16.72 -47.86
C CYS A 9 30.02 15.19 -47.82
N ALA A 10 29.82 14.58 -46.63
CA ALA A 10 29.36 13.20 -46.51
C ALA A 10 28.52 13.00 -45.23
N ILE A 11 27.22 12.83 -45.44
CA ILE A 11 26.24 12.39 -44.44
C ILE A 11 26.58 10.96 -44.02
N LYS A 12 26.78 10.69 -42.72
CA LYS A 12 26.53 9.36 -42.13
C LYS A 12 25.88 9.47 -40.75
N LYS A 13 24.78 8.74 -40.63
CA LYS A 13 23.87 8.55 -39.50
C LYS A 13 24.60 8.02 -38.25
N GLY A 14 24.16 8.44 -37.06
CA GLY A 14 24.47 7.77 -35.80
C GLY A 14 24.30 8.68 -34.58
N ILE A 15 23.08 8.78 -34.06
CA ILE A 15 22.79 9.39 -32.75
C ILE A 15 23.05 8.33 -31.67
N PRO A 16 23.96 8.53 -30.69
CA PRO A 16 23.93 7.75 -29.47
C PRO A 16 22.95 8.39 -28.49
N LEU A 17 21.84 7.70 -28.24
CA LEU A 17 20.96 7.94 -27.10
C LEU A 17 21.74 7.69 -25.81
N PHE A 18 22.11 8.75 -25.08
CA PHE A 18 22.47 8.62 -23.67
C PHE A 18 21.18 8.57 -22.82
N ARG A 19 20.81 7.34 -22.42
CA ARG A 19 19.87 7.09 -21.32
C ARG A 19 20.58 7.39 -19.99
N ASN A 20 20.38 8.59 -19.44
CA ASN A 20 20.70 8.84 -18.04
C ASN A 20 19.56 8.36 -17.15
N VAL A 21 19.65 7.10 -16.73
CA VAL A 21 18.95 6.57 -15.55
C VAL A 21 19.74 7.05 -14.34
N VAL A 22 19.31 8.15 -13.72
CA VAL A 22 19.87 8.56 -12.43
C VAL A 22 19.23 7.67 -11.35
N SER A 23 19.97 6.62 -10.98
CA SER A 23 19.75 5.87 -9.75
C SER A 23 20.24 6.74 -8.60
N ILE A 24 19.32 7.32 -7.81
CA ILE A 24 19.67 8.08 -6.62
C ILE A 24 20.00 7.07 -5.51
N CYS A 25 21.30 6.82 -5.32
CA CYS A 25 21.85 6.24 -4.10
C CYS A 25 21.65 7.22 -2.94
N PHE A 26 20.90 6.82 -1.92
CA PHE A 26 20.93 7.51 -0.63
C PHE A 26 22.24 7.17 0.09
N LEU A 27 23.19 8.10 0.03
CA LEU A 27 24.31 8.18 0.96
C LEU A 27 23.77 8.52 2.35
N ARG A 28 23.72 7.52 3.25
CA ARG A 28 23.60 7.77 4.69
C ARG A 28 24.91 8.37 5.19
N LYS A 29 24.88 9.65 5.60
CA LYS A 29 25.89 10.17 6.51
C LYS A 29 25.66 9.55 7.89
N ALA A 30 26.64 8.78 8.33
CA ALA A 30 26.80 8.38 9.71
C ALA A 30 27.20 9.62 10.53
N GLN A 31 26.48 9.89 11.63
CA GLN A 31 26.99 10.43 12.89
C GLN A 31 25.81 10.58 13.87
N ASN A 32 25.64 9.59 14.74
CA ASN A 32 25.63 9.74 16.19
C ASN A 32 25.30 8.39 16.82
N GLY A 33 26.34 7.77 17.36
CA GLY A 33 26.27 6.57 18.17
C GLY A 33 25.74 6.88 19.57
N ASP A 34 25.34 5.80 20.22
CA ASP A 34 24.95 5.70 21.63
C ASP A 34 23.65 6.39 22.04
N LEU A 35 22.54 5.64 21.94
CA LEU A 35 21.53 5.45 23.01
C LEU A 35 20.38 4.51 22.59
N VAL A 36 20.67 3.32 22.05
CA VAL A 36 19.66 2.22 21.99
C VAL A 36 20.33 0.87 22.25
N LYS A 37 20.94 0.72 23.43
CA LYS A 37 21.15 -0.59 24.06
C LYS A 37 20.07 -0.74 25.15
N ARG A 38 19.42 -1.92 25.14
CA ARG A 38 18.41 -2.44 26.11
C ARG A 38 16.94 -2.14 25.80
N ARG A 39 16.34 -3.04 25.00
CA ARG A 39 15.22 -3.91 25.41
C ARG A 39 15.00 -4.98 24.33
N LYS A 40 15.96 -5.92 24.22
CA LYS A 40 15.66 -7.27 23.69
C LYS A 40 15.02 -8.03 24.85
N LEU A 41 13.69 -8.13 24.86
CA LEU A 41 13.02 -9.11 25.71
C LEU A 41 12.76 -10.36 24.86
N PHE A 42 13.17 -11.48 25.44
CA PHE A 42 13.19 -12.82 24.89
C PHE A 42 11.81 -13.29 24.39
N CYS A 43 11.74 -13.61 23.10
CA CYS A 43 11.00 -14.77 22.61
C CYS A 43 11.94 -15.56 21.69
N ASN A 44 12.88 -16.26 22.31
CA ASN A 44 13.71 -17.24 21.62
C ASN A 44 13.27 -18.62 22.11
N THR A 45 12.51 -19.32 21.28
CA THR A 45 12.54 -20.79 21.29
C THR A 45 12.60 -21.29 19.86
N LYS A 46 13.83 -21.64 19.49
CA LYS A 46 14.23 -22.62 18.47
C LYS A 46 13.63 -22.49 17.07
N PHE A 47 14.31 -21.73 16.21
CA PHE A 47 14.53 -22.12 14.81
C PHE A 47 15.83 -21.46 14.32
N ILE A 48 16.97 -22.10 14.60
CA ILE A 48 18.23 -21.87 13.89
C ILE A 48 18.89 -23.24 13.70
N SER A 49 19.00 -23.67 12.45
CA SER A 49 20.14 -24.44 11.97
C SER A 49 20.58 -23.79 10.65
N THR A 50 21.53 -22.87 10.82
CA THR A 50 22.75 -22.67 10.02
C THR A 50 22.71 -23.09 8.54
N ILE A 51 22.79 -22.09 7.65
CA ILE A 51 23.40 -22.25 6.32
C ILE A 51 24.61 -21.33 6.29
N SER A 52 25.80 -21.94 6.27
CA SER A 52 27.08 -21.28 6.03
C SER A 52 27.30 -21.09 4.54
N GLU A 53 27.79 -19.92 4.17
CA GLU A 53 28.23 -19.55 2.82
C GLU A 53 29.50 -20.30 2.43
N GLU A 54 29.57 -20.87 1.22
CA GLU A 54 30.82 -20.97 0.48
C GLU A 54 30.62 -20.62 -1.01
N ARG A 55 31.49 -19.74 -1.50
CA ARG A 55 31.69 -19.40 -2.93
C ARG A 55 32.85 -20.24 -3.48
N LYS A 56 32.75 -20.69 -4.75
CA LYS A 56 33.78 -20.71 -5.83
C LYS A 56 33.26 -21.56 -7.00
N THR A 57 32.97 -20.99 -8.18
CA THR A 57 33.82 -20.86 -9.39
C THR A 57 34.32 -22.18 -10.01
N GLY A 58 34.00 -22.42 -11.28
CA GLY A 58 34.77 -23.34 -12.15
C GLY A 58 33.92 -24.17 -13.12
N CYS A 59 34.14 -23.97 -14.42
CA CYS A 59 33.60 -24.73 -15.54
C CYS A 59 34.43 -26.00 -15.77
N GLU A 60 33.83 -27.13 -16.17
CA GLU A 60 34.29 -28.04 -17.26
C GLU A 60 33.51 -29.37 -17.32
N GLN A 61 33.40 -29.92 -18.53
CA GLN A 61 32.67 -31.12 -18.93
C GLN A 61 33.46 -32.41 -18.66
N ALA A 62 32.79 -33.54 -18.39
CA ALA A 62 32.98 -34.83 -19.07
C ALA A 62 32.19 -35.98 -18.41
N ASN A 63 31.97 -37.03 -19.20
CA ASN A 63 31.05 -38.15 -19.06
C ASN A 63 31.50 -39.31 -18.13
N ARG A 64 30.47 -40.06 -17.70
CA ARG A 64 30.33 -41.53 -17.53
C ARG A 64 30.70 -42.26 -16.21
N ASP A 65 29.73 -43.12 -15.87
CA ASP A 65 29.73 -44.41 -15.16
C ASP A 65 29.28 -44.50 -13.69
N GLN A 66 28.31 -45.42 -13.51
CA GLN A 66 27.42 -45.79 -12.39
C GLN A 66 28.13 -46.46 -11.18
N PRO A 67 27.43 -47.03 -10.16
CA PRO A 67 26.14 -46.73 -9.51
C PRO A 67 26.26 -46.67 -7.96
N SER A 68 25.40 -45.92 -7.26
CA SER A 68 25.07 -46.24 -5.87
C SER A 68 23.69 -45.72 -5.45
N THR A 69 22.83 -46.69 -5.13
CA THR A 69 21.82 -46.76 -4.04
C THR A 69 20.98 -45.54 -3.62
N PRO A 70 19.71 -45.77 -3.26
CA PRO A 70 18.64 -44.79 -3.37
C PRO A 70 18.75 -43.71 -2.32
N PHE A 71 19.22 -42.52 -2.71
CA PHE A 71 19.09 -41.32 -1.90
C PHE A 71 17.61 -40.94 -1.84
N GLY A 72 17.04 -41.06 -0.64
CA GLY A 72 15.66 -40.76 -0.34
C GLY A 72 15.27 -39.39 -0.87
N SER A 73 14.20 -39.38 -1.66
CA SER A 73 13.43 -38.19 -2.01
C SER A 73 13.06 -37.46 -0.71
N TYR A 74 13.81 -36.42 -0.38
CA TYR A 74 13.33 -35.38 0.52
C TYR A 74 12.25 -34.61 -0.24
N ASN A 75 11.04 -35.17 -0.20
CA ASN A 75 9.82 -34.45 -0.52
C ASN A 75 9.74 -33.26 0.44
N GLU A 76 10.10 -32.06 -0.04
CA GLU A 76 9.44 -30.85 0.44
C GLU A 76 7.94 -31.04 0.22
N LYS A 77 7.25 -31.54 1.25
CA LYS A 77 5.79 -31.62 1.29
C LYS A 77 5.29 -30.19 1.30
N SER A 78 5.14 -29.65 0.11
CA SER A 78 4.59 -28.34 -0.11
C SER A 78 3.17 -28.28 0.47
N SER A 79 2.94 -27.30 1.35
CA SER A 79 1.72 -27.09 2.15
C SER A 79 0.53 -26.60 1.31
N TYR A 80 0.30 -27.17 0.12
CA TYR A 80 -0.78 -26.78 -0.80
C TYR A 80 -2.06 -27.62 -0.64
N LYS A 81 -2.16 -28.51 0.36
CA LYS A 81 -3.28 -29.46 0.47
C LYS A 81 -4.62 -28.85 0.88
N ASP A 82 -4.65 -27.64 1.45
CA ASP A 82 -5.87 -27.01 1.98
C ASP A 82 -6.21 -25.67 1.27
N ILE A 83 -6.03 -25.60 -0.06
CA ILE A 83 -6.47 -24.46 -0.88
C ILE A 83 -7.78 -24.82 -1.61
N LYS A 84 -8.85 -24.08 -1.32
CA LYS A 84 -10.15 -24.21 -1.99
C LYS A 84 -10.36 -23.04 -2.97
N ILE A 85 -10.34 -23.33 -4.26
CA ILE A 85 -10.78 -22.36 -5.28
C ILE A 85 -12.30 -22.48 -5.39
N VAL A 86 -13.00 -21.36 -5.22
CA VAL A 86 -14.45 -21.28 -5.18
C VAL A 86 -14.94 -20.63 -6.47
N GLU A 87 -15.66 -21.42 -7.28
CA GLU A 87 -16.02 -21.02 -8.63
C GLU A 87 -17.53 -21.07 -8.91
N ASN A 88 -18.33 -21.63 -8.00
CA ASN A 88 -19.78 -21.72 -8.15
C ASN A 88 -20.52 -21.40 -6.85
N GLU A 89 -21.85 -21.26 -6.96
CA GLU A 89 -22.71 -20.83 -5.86
C GLU A 89 -22.72 -21.81 -4.69
N LYS A 90 -22.75 -23.13 -4.97
CA LYS A 90 -22.75 -24.17 -3.93
C LYS A 90 -21.47 -24.12 -3.11
N GLU A 91 -20.31 -24.19 -3.78
CA GLU A 91 -19.00 -24.09 -3.12
C GLU A 91 -18.86 -22.79 -2.33
N GLY A 92 -19.40 -21.69 -2.87
CA GLY A 92 -19.37 -20.38 -2.23
C GLY A 92 -20.20 -20.36 -0.96
N ASN A 93 -21.40 -20.94 -0.96
CA ASN A 93 -22.23 -21.02 0.24
C ASN A 93 -21.55 -21.87 1.32
N ASP A 94 -21.05 -23.05 0.97
CA ASP A 94 -20.34 -23.92 1.91
C ASP A 94 -19.11 -23.23 2.51
N ALA A 95 -18.32 -22.55 1.67
CA ALA A 95 -17.15 -21.79 2.11
C ALA A 95 -17.54 -20.61 3.00
N ALA A 96 -18.61 -19.87 2.67
CA ALA A 96 -19.07 -18.74 3.48
C ALA A 96 -19.54 -19.19 4.88
N GLU A 97 -20.23 -20.32 4.98
CA GLU A 97 -20.62 -20.89 6.27
C GLU A 97 -19.40 -21.29 7.10
N GLU A 98 -18.42 -21.95 6.48
CA GLU A 98 -17.18 -22.34 7.15
C GLU A 98 -16.34 -21.15 7.62
N ILE A 99 -16.13 -20.17 6.74
CA ILE A 99 -15.35 -18.96 7.04
C ILE A 99 -16.01 -18.18 8.18
N ASN A 100 -17.33 -18.01 8.15
CA ASN A 100 -18.07 -17.25 9.16
C ASN A 100 -18.18 -17.93 10.54
N ARG A 101 -17.76 -19.19 10.69
CA ARG A 101 -17.57 -19.81 12.01
C ARG A 101 -16.34 -19.28 12.75
N ASN A 102 -15.43 -18.60 12.05
CA ASN A 102 -14.24 -18.01 12.65
C ASN A 102 -14.53 -16.59 13.17
N ASP A 103 -13.97 -16.28 14.33
CA ASP A 103 -14.04 -14.93 14.92
C ASP A 103 -13.20 -13.92 14.13
N ILE A 104 -12.08 -14.38 13.56
CA ILE A 104 -11.11 -13.56 12.83
C ILE A 104 -10.72 -14.30 11.56
N ILE A 105 -10.66 -13.57 10.45
CA ILE A 105 -10.19 -14.05 9.15
C ILE A 105 -9.25 -13.02 8.54
N ALA A 106 -8.35 -13.45 7.67
CA ALA A 106 -7.51 -12.56 6.87
C ALA A 106 -8.01 -12.52 5.43
N VAL A 107 -8.12 -11.33 4.85
CA VAL A 107 -8.65 -11.14 3.49
C VAL A 107 -7.78 -10.17 2.70
N ASP A 108 -7.74 -10.39 1.39
CA ASP A 108 -7.12 -9.52 0.40
C ASP A 108 -7.93 -9.59 -0.90
N PHE A 109 -7.73 -8.63 -1.80
CA PHE A 109 -8.42 -8.55 -3.08
C PHE A 109 -7.45 -8.18 -4.19
N GLU A 110 -7.66 -8.77 -5.36
CA GLU A 110 -6.82 -8.52 -6.51
C GLU A 110 -7.65 -8.28 -7.77
N GLY A 111 -7.13 -7.43 -8.65
CA GLY A 111 -7.86 -7.02 -9.84
C GLY A 111 -7.12 -6.02 -10.71
N THR A 112 -7.74 -5.67 -11.84
CA THR A 112 -7.18 -4.71 -12.79
C THR A 112 -7.55 -3.29 -12.37
N ASN A 113 -6.53 -2.46 -12.11
CA ASN A 113 -6.71 -1.09 -11.62
C ASN A 113 -7.68 -1.04 -10.42
N LEU A 114 -7.51 -1.97 -9.47
CA LEU A 114 -8.41 -2.18 -8.34
C LEU A 114 -8.80 -0.85 -7.67
N GLY A 115 -10.09 -0.67 -7.44
CA GLY A 115 -10.68 0.58 -6.94
C GLY A 115 -11.98 0.93 -7.68
N LYS A 116 -12.45 2.16 -7.54
CA LYS A 116 -13.76 2.61 -8.04
C LYS A 116 -14.04 2.35 -9.52
N TYR A 117 -13.04 2.59 -10.39
CA TYR A 117 -13.18 2.53 -11.85
C TYR A 117 -12.52 1.29 -12.48
N GLY A 118 -11.98 0.41 -11.64
CA GLY A 118 -11.30 -0.81 -12.09
C GLY A 118 -12.23 -2.01 -12.11
N LYS A 119 -11.62 -3.17 -11.93
CA LYS A 119 -12.32 -4.45 -11.87
C LYS A 119 -11.70 -5.32 -10.79
N VAL A 120 -12.48 -5.67 -9.76
CA VAL A 120 -12.09 -6.70 -8.80
C VAL A 120 -12.25 -8.08 -9.45
N CYS A 121 -11.24 -8.94 -9.31
CA CYS A 121 -11.22 -10.23 -10.02
C CYS A 121 -11.22 -11.41 -9.06
N ILE A 122 -10.53 -11.32 -7.93
CA ILE A 122 -10.52 -12.39 -6.92
C ILE A 122 -10.51 -11.81 -5.51
N MET A 123 -10.99 -12.62 -4.57
CA MET A 123 -10.82 -12.41 -3.12
C MET A 123 -10.10 -13.61 -2.53
N GLN A 124 -9.08 -13.37 -1.72
CA GLN A 124 -8.43 -14.41 -0.94
C GLN A 124 -8.90 -14.37 0.49
N VAL A 125 -9.06 -15.54 1.11
CA VAL A 125 -9.34 -15.67 2.54
C VAL A 125 -8.38 -16.67 3.14
N TYR A 126 -7.82 -16.33 4.30
CA TYR A 126 -7.05 -17.23 5.13
C TYR A 126 -7.66 -17.33 6.52
N THR A 127 -7.77 -18.56 7.02
CA THR A 127 -8.30 -18.87 8.35
C THR A 127 -7.36 -19.79 9.10
N GLU A 128 -7.18 -19.55 10.40
CA GLU A 128 -6.48 -20.44 11.33
C GLU A 128 -7.50 -21.13 12.23
N GLU A 129 -7.86 -22.37 11.89
CA GLU A 129 -8.77 -23.14 12.72
C GLU A 129 -7.99 -23.66 13.94
N ARG A 130 -8.27 -23.09 15.11
CA ARG A 130 -7.74 -23.61 16.38
C ARG A 130 -8.59 -24.81 16.75
N THR A 131 -7.98 -25.99 16.75
CA THR A 131 -8.59 -27.12 17.45
C THR A 131 -8.61 -26.78 18.94
N PRO A 132 -9.76 -26.83 19.63
CA PRO A 132 -9.78 -26.79 21.08
C PRO A 132 -9.04 -28.03 21.58
N GLY A 133 -7.75 -27.89 21.87
CA GLY A 133 -6.95 -28.96 22.46
C GLY A 133 -7.53 -29.28 23.84
N GLY A 134 -8.02 -30.50 24.01
CA GLY A 134 -8.52 -30.99 25.28
C GLY A 134 -7.43 -30.94 26.36
N VAL A 135 -7.80 -30.42 27.54
CA VAL A 135 -7.33 -30.60 28.94
C VAL A 135 -5.81 -30.78 29.26
N HIS A 136 -4.90 -30.88 28.29
CA HIS A 136 -3.48 -31.08 28.54
C HIS A 136 -2.63 -29.90 28.00
N PRO A 137 -1.97 -29.12 28.89
CA PRO A 137 -1.24 -27.90 28.55
C PRO A 137 0.11 -28.12 27.83
N LYS A 138 0.26 -29.26 27.12
CA LYS A 138 1.48 -29.63 26.37
C LYS A 138 1.22 -30.20 24.97
N SER A 139 -0.03 -30.31 24.52
CA SER A 139 -0.29 -30.65 23.12
C SER A 139 -0.14 -29.39 22.28
N GLU A 140 0.79 -29.41 21.32
CA GLU A 140 0.93 -28.35 20.31
C GLU A 140 -0.45 -28.03 19.75
N CYS A 141 -0.92 -26.78 19.93
CA CYS A 141 -2.15 -26.33 19.32
C CYS A 141 -1.95 -26.36 17.80
N LEU A 142 -2.30 -27.48 17.16
CA LEU A 142 -2.28 -27.64 15.71
C LEU A 142 -3.35 -26.71 15.15
N SER A 143 -2.95 -25.50 14.79
CA SER A 143 -3.75 -24.59 13.99
C SER A 143 -3.80 -25.15 12.57
N ARG A 144 -4.99 -25.55 12.12
CA ARG A 144 -5.16 -25.95 10.72
C ARG A 144 -5.33 -24.71 9.86
N GLU A 145 -4.34 -24.48 9.00
CA GLU A 145 -4.38 -23.42 7.99
C GLU A 145 -5.33 -23.82 6.86
N LYS A 146 -6.25 -22.93 6.48
CA LYS A 146 -7.08 -23.09 5.27
C LYS A 146 -7.05 -21.83 4.43
N TYR A 147 -7.05 -22.01 3.12
CA TYR A 147 -7.01 -20.93 2.15
C TYR A 147 -8.19 -21.05 1.19
N TYR A 148 -8.81 -19.92 0.87
CA TYR A 148 -9.89 -19.83 -0.10
C TYR A 148 -9.55 -18.76 -1.15
N ILE A 149 -9.84 -19.05 -2.42
CA ILE A 149 -9.77 -18.08 -3.50
C ILE A 149 -11.15 -18.04 -4.15
N PHE A 150 -11.85 -16.93 -4.01
CA PHE A 150 -13.14 -16.70 -4.65
C PHE A 150 -12.92 -16.01 -6.00
N ASP A 151 -13.42 -16.62 -7.08
CA ASP A 151 -13.39 -15.99 -8.41
C ASP A 151 -14.55 -14.98 -8.55
N LEU A 152 -14.25 -13.69 -8.39
CA LEU A 152 -15.23 -12.61 -8.45
C LEU A 152 -15.64 -12.24 -9.89
N LEU A 153 -15.01 -12.83 -10.91
CA LEU A 153 -15.52 -12.75 -12.27
C LEU A 153 -16.78 -13.60 -12.46
N LYS A 154 -17.04 -14.55 -11.55
CA LYS A 154 -18.21 -15.43 -11.57
C LYS A 154 -19.31 -14.85 -10.67
N MET A 155 -20.39 -14.38 -11.30
CA MET A 155 -21.49 -13.70 -10.60
C MET A 155 -22.16 -14.55 -9.51
N SER A 156 -22.16 -15.87 -9.70
CA SER A 156 -22.66 -16.87 -8.74
C SER A 156 -21.96 -16.83 -7.38
N VAL A 157 -20.72 -16.33 -7.32
CA VAL A 157 -19.87 -16.33 -6.12
C VAL A 157 -20.04 -15.05 -5.30
N ILE A 158 -20.50 -13.95 -5.91
CA ILE A 158 -20.59 -12.62 -5.28
C ILE A 158 -21.53 -12.61 -4.07
N LYS A 159 -22.64 -13.35 -4.10
CA LYS A 159 -23.55 -13.46 -2.94
C LYS A 159 -22.85 -14.02 -1.72
N SER A 160 -22.01 -15.03 -1.90
CA SER A 160 -21.27 -15.68 -0.81
C SER A 160 -20.18 -14.78 -0.26
N VAL A 161 -19.48 -14.03 -1.14
CA VAL A 161 -18.53 -12.99 -0.73
C VAL A 161 -19.23 -11.90 0.10
N LYS A 162 -20.39 -11.43 -0.33
CA LYS A 162 -21.19 -10.45 0.43
C LYS A 162 -21.52 -10.97 1.83
N LYS A 163 -21.95 -12.23 1.96
CA LYS A 163 -22.22 -12.87 3.26
C LYS A 163 -21.01 -12.87 4.20
N ILE A 164 -19.79 -13.01 3.68
CA ILE A 164 -18.55 -13.01 4.47
C ILE A 164 -18.16 -11.58 4.85
N ILE A 165 -18.11 -10.69 3.86
CA ILE A 165 -17.54 -9.35 4.00
C ILE A 165 -18.46 -8.40 4.80
N GLU A 166 -19.79 -8.53 4.68
CA GLU A 166 -20.75 -7.75 5.46
C GLU A 166 -21.04 -8.34 6.86
N ASN A 167 -20.53 -9.54 7.17
CA ASN A 167 -20.73 -10.14 8.48
C ASN A 167 -20.00 -9.34 9.57
N LYS A 168 -20.74 -8.63 10.41
CA LYS A 168 -20.19 -7.81 11.49
C LYS A 168 -19.57 -8.62 12.64
N LYS A 169 -19.94 -9.90 12.81
CA LYS A 169 -19.42 -10.74 13.89
C LYS A 169 -17.98 -11.16 13.63
N THR A 170 -17.65 -11.48 12.39
CA THR A 170 -16.31 -11.89 11.97
C THR A 170 -15.44 -10.65 11.72
N LEU A 171 -14.27 -10.60 12.35
CA LEU A 171 -13.27 -9.58 12.14
C LEU A 171 -12.46 -9.89 10.89
N LYS A 172 -12.33 -8.91 9.98
CA LYS A 172 -11.48 -9.03 8.78
C LYS A 172 -10.17 -8.31 8.98
N LEU A 173 -9.07 -9.05 9.02
CA LEU A 173 -7.72 -8.52 8.93
C LEU A 173 -7.40 -8.23 7.46
N VAL A 174 -6.85 -7.05 7.18
CA VAL A 174 -6.49 -6.61 5.83
C VAL A 174 -5.27 -5.67 5.90
N HIS A 175 -4.64 -5.43 4.77
CA HIS A 175 -3.59 -4.43 4.65
C HIS A 175 -3.99 -3.35 3.63
N ASP A 176 -4.21 -2.12 4.10
CA ASP A 176 -4.56 -0.98 3.24
C ASP A 176 -5.81 -1.19 2.37
N CYS A 177 -6.96 -1.36 3.02
CA CYS A 177 -8.24 -1.68 2.40
C CYS A 177 -8.91 -0.56 1.58
N ARG A 178 -8.22 0.55 1.29
CA ARG A 178 -8.83 1.69 0.61
C ARG A 178 -9.31 1.33 -0.80
N GLU A 179 -8.44 0.75 -1.62
CA GLU A 179 -8.86 0.34 -2.97
C GLU A 179 -9.84 -0.84 -2.93
N ASP A 180 -9.66 -1.77 -1.99
CA ASP A 180 -10.55 -2.93 -1.80
C ASP A 180 -11.98 -2.49 -1.46
N SER A 181 -12.13 -1.65 -0.43
CA SER A 181 -13.43 -1.11 -0.01
C SER A 181 -14.09 -0.32 -1.14
N SER A 182 -13.29 0.44 -1.92
CA SER A 182 -13.79 1.16 -3.07
C SER A 182 -14.29 0.22 -4.18
N ALA A 183 -13.55 -0.83 -4.50
CA ALA A 183 -13.95 -1.82 -5.50
C ALA A 183 -15.20 -2.57 -5.05
N LEU A 184 -15.23 -3.08 -3.82
CA LEU A 184 -16.37 -3.79 -3.24
C LEU A 184 -17.65 -2.96 -3.27
N TYR A 185 -17.58 -1.71 -2.82
CA TYR A 185 -18.76 -0.86 -2.75
C TYR A 185 -19.22 -0.38 -4.13
N ASN A 186 -18.31 0.18 -4.93
CA ASN A 186 -18.68 0.85 -6.19
C ASN A 186 -18.95 -0.13 -7.34
N GLN A 187 -18.37 -1.33 -7.31
CA GLN A 187 -18.57 -2.34 -8.37
C GLN A 187 -19.59 -3.40 -7.96
N LEU A 188 -19.61 -3.83 -6.70
CA LEU A 188 -20.42 -4.97 -6.25
C LEU A 188 -21.52 -4.61 -5.24
N GLY A 189 -21.58 -3.36 -4.76
CA GLY A 189 -22.55 -2.96 -3.73
C GLY A 189 -22.36 -3.68 -2.39
N ILE A 190 -21.13 -4.08 -2.07
CA ILE A 190 -20.75 -4.78 -0.84
C ILE A 190 -20.12 -3.80 0.14
N LYS A 191 -20.61 -3.78 1.38
CA LYS A 191 -20.03 -2.98 2.46
C LYS A 191 -18.94 -3.77 3.19
N PHE A 192 -17.77 -3.17 3.37
CA PHE A 192 -16.67 -3.80 4.09
C PHE A 192 -16.82 -3.56 5.60
N GLU A 193 -17.38 -4.52 6.32
CA GLU A 193 -17.76 -4.36 7.74
C GLU A 193 -16.68 -4.92 8.68
N ASN A 194 -16.59 -4.44 9.93
CA ASN A 194 -15.69 -4.97 10.97
C ASN A 194 -14.25 -5.27 10.49
N VAL A 195 -13.51 -4.23 10.14
CA VAL A 195 -12.18 -4.30 9.51
C VAL A 195 -11.10 -3.86 10.49
N TYR A 196 -10.03 -4.65 10.59
CA TYR A 196 -8.76 -4.28 11.21
C TYR A 196 -7.70 -4.14 10.11
N ASP A 197 -7.26 -2.91 9.87
CA ASP A 197 -6.28 -2.60 8.85
C ASP A 197 -4.87 -2.50 9.44
N THR A 198 -3.97 -3.38 9.02
CA THR A 198 -2.58 -3.44 9.52
C THR A 198 -1.74 -2.22 9.10
N SER A 199 -2.03 -1.60 7.95
CA SER A 199 -1.40 -0.34 7.53
C SER A 199 -1.82 0.78 8.48
N ARG A 200 -3.11 0.84 8.84
CA ARG A 200 -3.58 1.83 9.82
C ARG A 200 -3.04 1.58 11.22
N ALA A 201 -2.93 0.32 11.65
CA ALA A 201 -2.29 -0.05 12.91
C ALA A 201 -0.84 0.44 12.96
N HIS A 202 -0.07 0.22 11.90
CA HIS A 202 1.31 0.72 11.81
C HIS A 202 1.39 2.24 11.91
N MET A 203 0.53 2.98 11.19
CA MET A 203 0.49 4.45 11.28
C MET A 203 0.22 4.92 12.70
N LEU A 204 -0.75 4.34 13.40
CA LEU A 204 -1.06 4.67 14.80
C LEU A 204 0.12 4.39 15.74
N LEU A 205 0.88 3.32 15.49
CA LEU A 205 2.09 3.02 16.25
C LEU A 205 3.18 4.07 16.01
N MET A 206 3.36 4.53 14.77
CA MET A 206 4.31 5.60 14.43
C MET A 206 3.91 6.94 15.07
N GLU A 207 2.62 7.28 15.05
CA GLU A 207 2.06 8.46 15.72
C GLU A 207 2.31 8.40 17.24
N LYS A 208 2.02 7.26 17.87
CA LYS A 208 2.27 7.02 19.30
C LYS A 208 3.75 7.19 19.67
N ASN A 209 4.65 6.75 18.79
CA ASN A 209 6.09 6.86 18.99
C ASN A 209 6.67 8.23 18.56
N ARG A 210 5.82 9.19 18.18
CA ARG A 210 6.22 10.54 17.72
C ARG A 210 7.21 10.53 16.55
N ASN A 211 7.07 9.56 15.66
CA ASN A 211 7.86 9.53 14.43
C ASN A 211 7.32 10.57 13.44
N SER A 212 8.20 11.40 12.88
CA SER A 212 7.84 12.44 11.90
C SER A 212 7.59 11.86 10.51
N ASP A 213 8.13 10.68 10.21
CA ASP A 213 8.16 10.12 8.87
C ASP A 213 7.01 9.12 8.66
N ILE A 214 5.78 9.60 8.83
CA ILE A 214 4.58 8.79 8.60
C ILE A 214 4.24 8.80 7.12
N TYR A 215 4.07 7.62 6.54
CA TYR A 215 3.64 7.44 5.15
C TYR A 215 2.82 6.14 5.02
N GLN A 216 2.18 5.94 3.87
CA GLN A 216 1.56 4.68 3.51
C GLN A 216 2.62 3.58 3.37
N VAL A 217 2.76 2.75 4.40
CA VAL A 217 3.66 1.60 4.40
C VAL A 217 3.16 0.51 3.46
N SER A 218 4.09 -0.19 2.80
CA SER A 218 3.74 -1.35 1.96
C SER A 218 3.71 -2.64 2.75
N PHE A 219 2.94 -3.64 2.29
CA PHE A 219 2.87 -4.94 2.95
C PHE A 219 4.25 -5.60 3.09
N LEU A 220 5.05 -5.63 2.02
CA LEU A 220 6.40 -6.20 2.04
C LEU A 220 7.31 -5.50 3.06
N GLN A 221 7.18 -4.18 3.21
CA GLN A 221 7.91 -3.43 4.23
C GLN A 221 7.50 -3.87 5.64
N LEU A 222 6.21 -4.05 5.91
CA LEU A 222 5.74 -4.58 7.20
C LEU A 222 6.26 -5.99 7.48
N LEU A 223 6.27 -6.87 6.47
CA LEU A 223 6.81 -8.22 6.62
C LEU A 223 8.29 -8.18 7.01
N ASN A 224 9.08 -7.33 6.36
CA ASN A 224 10.48 -7.16 6.69
C ASN A 224 10.67 -6.58 8.10
N ASP A 225 9.96 -5.51 8.43
CA ASP A 225 10.20 -4.73 9.65
C ASP A 225 9.72 -5.44 10.91
N TYR A 226 8.63 -6.21 10.83
CA TYR A 226 8.00 -6.84 11.99
C TYR A 226 8.21 -8.36 12.05
N LEU A 227 8.38 -9.03 10.91
CA LEU A 227 8.55 -10.48 10.85
C LEU A 227 9.95 -10.91 10.38
N GLY A 228 10.80 -9.98 9.92
CA GLY A 228 12.11 -10.28 9.36
C GLY A 228 12.05 -11.01 8.00
N ILE A 229 10.88 -11.05 7.35
CA ILE A 229 10.67 -11.78 6.11
C ILE A 229 11.03 -10.88 4.92
N LYS A 230 12.09 -11.27 4.20
CA LYS A 230 12.44 -10.70 2.89
C LYS A 230 12.03 -11.69 1.82
N ASP A 231 10.99 -11.34 1.07
CA ASP A 231 10.43 -12.22 0.05
C ASP A 231 10.70 -11.65 -1.35
N ASP A 232 11.88 -11.99 -1.88
CA ASP A 232 12.29 -11.59 -3.23
C ASP A 232 11.33 -12.12 -4.30
N CYS A 233 10.69 -13.26 -4.03
CA CYS A 233 9.66 -13.84 -4.90
C CYS A 233 8.41 -12.94 -4.97
N LEU A 234 7.88 -12.46 -3.84
CA LEU A 234 6.78 -11.47 -3.82
C LEU A 234 7.15 -10.21 -4.62
N SER A 235 8.39 -9.72 -4.45
CA SER A 235 8.85 -8.53 -5.18
C SER A 235 8.94 -8.76 -6.69
N SER A 236 9.37 -9.96 -7.10
CA SER A 236 9.56 -10.32 -8.51
C SER A 236 8.22 -10.53 -9.21
N ILE A 237 7.30 -11.25 -8.57
CA ILE A 237 5.94 -11.45 -9.07
C ILE A 237 5.23 -10.10 -9.19
N LYS A 238 5.35 -9.23 -8.18
CA LYS A 238 4.76 -7.88 -8.23
C LYS A 238 5.27 -7.06 -9.41
N LYS A 239 6.58 -7.12 -9.72
CA LYS A 239 7.17 -6.45 -10.90
C LYS A 239 6.62 -7.01 -12.21
N GLU A 240 6.41 -8.32 -12.30
CA GLU A 240 5.81 -8.95 -13.48
C GLU A 240 4.35 -8.55 -13.65
N MET A 241 3.59 -8.50 -12.56
CA MET A 241 2.21 -8.04 -12.56
C MET A 241 2.07 -6.59 -13.02
N TYR A 242 3.01 -5.70 -12.69
CA TYR A 242 3.01 -4.33 -13.20
C TYR A 242 3.19 -4.24 -14.72
N LYS A 243 3.71 -5.27 -15.39
CA LYS A 243 3.82 -5.32 -16.86
C LYS A 243 2.50 -5.70 -17.52
N ASN A 244 1.65 -6.45 -16.82
CA ASN A 244 0.37 -6.91 -17.32
C ASN A 244 -0.75 -6.62 -16.32
N GLU A 245 -1.38 -5.44 -16.47
CA GLU A 245 -2.47 -4.99 -15.60
C GLU A 245 -3.68 -5.94 -15.61
N LYS A 246 -3.81 -6.81 -16.63
CA LYS A 246 -4.92 -7.76 -16.80
C LYS A 246 -4.61 -9.17 -16.31
N ILE A 247 -3.46 -9.40 -15.66
CA ILE A 247 -3.07 -10.73 -15.17
C ILE A 247 -4.14 -11.40 -14.29
N TRP A 248 -4.87 -10.59 -13.51
CA TRP A 248 -5.94 -11.07 -12.63
C TRP A 248 -7.25 -11.40 -13.34
N GLU A 249 -7.41 -11.00 -14.60
CA GLU A 249 -8.58 -11.34 -15.42
C GLU A 249 -8.40 -12.70 -16.13
N VAL A 250 -7.16 -13.18 -16.26
CA VAL A 250 -6.85 -14.43 -16.98
C VAL A 250 -7.27 -15.65 -16.17
N ARG A 251 -7.87 -16.64 -16.84
CA ARG A 251 -8.23 -17.94 -16.28
C ARG A 251 -7.68 -19.09 -17.14
N PRO A 252 -7.20 -20.20 -16.53
CA PRO A 252 -7.03 -20.39 -15.08
C PRO A 252 -5.94 -19.45 -14.50
N LEU A 253 -5.99 -19.20 -13.19
CA LEU A 253 -4.95 -18.40 -12.52
C LEU A 253 -3.60 -19.11 -12.60
N SER A 254 -2.53 -18.36 -12.85
CA SER A 254 -1.19 -18.92 -12.85
C SER A 254 -0.78 -19.37 -11.44
N LYS A 255 0.09 -20.38 -11.34
CA LYS A 255 0.63 -20.82 -10.05
C LYS A 255 1.31 -19.68 -9.28
N MET A 256 2.04 -18.80 -9.98
CA MET A 256 2.69 -17.64 -9.36
C MET A 256 1.67 -16.64 -8.81
N SER A 257 0.59 -16.36 -9.54
CA SER A 257 -0.50 -15.49 -9.09
C SER A 257 -1.17 -16.06 -7.83
N ILE A 258 -1.41 -17.37 -7.78
CA ILE A 258 -1.95 -18.04 -6.60
C ILE A 258 -0.99 -17.90 -5.41
N ILE A 259 0.30 -18.20 -5.58
CA ILE A 259 1.29 -18.10 -4.50
C ILE A 259 1.37 -16.68 -3.94
N TYR A 260 1.42 -15.68 -4.82
CA TYR A 260 1.43 -14.27 -4.43
C TYR A 260 0.17 -13.90 -3.62
N ALA A 261 -1.00 -14.25 -4.16
CA ALA A 261 -2.30 -13.98 -3.55
C ALA A 261 -2.43 -14.61 -2.14
N LEU A 262 -1.99 -15.85 -1.96
CA LEU A 262 -2.05 -16.53 -0.66
C LEU A 262 -1.06 -15.95 0.37
N LYS A 263 0.11 -15.50 -0.07
CA LYS A 263 1.09 -14.85 0.81
C LYS A 263 0.58 -13.51 1.36
N ASN A 264 -0.21 -12.76 0.60
CA ASN A 264 -0.78 -11.48 1.08
C ASN A 264 -1.74 -11.65 2.26
N VAL A 265 -2.40 -12.81 2.38
CA VAL A 265 -3.31 -13.09 3.51
C VAL A 265 -2.66 -13.86 4.65
N LYS A 266 -1.71 -14.77 4.37
CA LYS A 266 -1.08 -15.63 5.39
C LYS A 266 -0.46 -14.83 6.54
N TYR A 267 0.28 -13.77 6.22
CA TYR A 267 1.07 -13.05 7.22
C TYR A 267 0.27 -11.99 7.99
N LEU A 268 -1.01 -11.78 7.67
CA LEU A 268 -1.86 -10.81 8.38
C LEU A 268 -2.12 -11.23 9.83
N PHE A 269 -2.25 -12.52 10.13
CA PHE A 269 -2.43 -13.00 11.51
C PHE A 269 -1.22 -12.72 12.40
N PRO A 270 0.03 -13.08 12.02
CA PRO A 270 1.22 -12.70 12.76
C PRO A 270 1.35 -11.18 12.98
N LEU A 271 1.11 -10.38 11.92
CA LEU A 271 1.14 -8.91 12.04
C LEU A 271 0.07 -8.39 13.01
N TYR A 272 -1.16 -8.91 12.91
CA TYR A 272 -2.25 -8.57 13.83
C TYR A 272 -1.85 -8.86 15.27
N ARG A 273 -1.33 -10.05 15.58
CA ARG A 273 -0.88 -10.40 16.95
C ARG A 273 0.15 -9.41 17.49
N ILE A 274 1.08 -8.94 16.66
CA ILE A 274 2.08 -7.94 17.06
C ILE A 274 1.40 -6.59 17.36
N PHE A 275 0.57 -6.08 16.44
CA PHE A 275 -0.06 -4.78 16.63
C PHE A 275 -1.10 -4.77 17.76
N ASP A 276 -1.88 -5.83 17.93
CA ASP A 276 -2.89 -5.98 18.97
C ASP A 276 -2.26 -6.00 20.38
N ASN A 277 -1.01 -6.47 20.49
CA ASN A 277 -0.23 -6.38 21.73
C ASN A 277 0.29 -4.96 22.02
N MET A 278 0.45 -4.12 20.99
CA MET A 278 1.07 -2.78 21.11
C MET A 278 0.04 -1.63 21.16
N LEU A 279 -1.16 -1.86 20.62
CA LEU A 279 -2.21 -0.89 20.41
C LEU A 279 -3.56 -1.44 20.89
N SER A 280 -4.45 -0.55 21.33
CA SER A 280 -5.82 -0.96 21.63
C SER A 280 -6.55 -1.34 20.35
N LYS A 281 -7.04 -2.59 20.28
CA LYS A 281 -7.90 -3.09 19.20
C LYS A 281 -9.00 -2.10 18.82
N LYS A 282 -9.70 -1.55 19.81
CA LYS A 282 -10.83 -0.62 19.62
C LYS A 282 -10.41 0.61 18.81
N ILE A 283 -9.25 1.19 19.11
CA ILE A 283 -8.73 2.38 18.42
C ILE A 283 -8.40 2.04 16.98
N VAL A 284 -7.76 0.89 16.72
CA VAL A 284 -7.44 0.48 15.36
C VAL A 284 -8.71 0.25 14.55
N LEU A 285 -9.70 -0.47 15.08
CA LEU A 285 -10.99 -0.68 14.41
C LEU A 285 -11.71 0.62 14.09
N GLU A 286 -11.70 1.58 15.02
CA GLU A 286 -12.31 2.90 14.80
C GLU A 286 -11.61 3.65 13.67
N LYS A 287 -10.28 3.68 13.68
CA LYS A 287 -9.47 4.39 12.67
C LYS A 287 -9.40 3.66 11.34
N SER A 288 -9.61 2.34 11.29
CA SER A 288 -9.75 1.59 10.05
C SER A 288 -11.03 1.97 9.28
N LYS A 289 -12.07 2.50 9.96
CA LYS A 289 -13.27 3.02 9.28
C LYS A 289 -12.95 4.15 8.31
N ASP A 290 -11.95 4.98 8.60
CA ASP A 290 -11.53 6.05 7.70
C ASP A 290 -11.05 5.48 6.35
N PHE A 291 -10.37 4.33 6.37
CA PHE A 291 -9.90 3.64 5.17
C PHE A 291 -11.03 2.91 4.46
N VAL A 292 -11.96 2.29 5.19
CA VAL A 292 -13.18 1.69 4.62
C VAL A 292 -14.06 2.74 3.93
N ASN A 293 -14.19 3.93 4.53
CA ASN A 293 -15.01 5.02 4.00
C ASN A 293 -14.39 5.70 2.77
N TYR A 294 -13.14 5.36 2.40
CA TYR A 294 -12.52 5.81 1.15
C TYR A 294 -13.39 5.52 -0.07
N CYS A 295 -14.18 4.44 -0.03
CA CYS A 295 -15.11 4.07 -1.09
C CYS A 295 -16.10 5.17 -1.49
N PHE A 296 -16.43 6.09 -0.57
CA PHE A 296 -17.36 7.20 -0.80
C PHE A 296 -16.69 8.45 -1.37
N MET A 297 -15.36 8.54 -1.32
CA MET A 297 -14.63 9.72 -1.79
C MET A 297 -14.90 9.99 -3.26
N ASN A 298 -15.17 11.26 -3.60
CA ASN A 298 -15.39 11.72 -4.96
C ASN A 298 -16.50 10.93 -5.71
N SER A 299 -17.52 10.47 -4.98
CA SER A 299 -18.62 9.64 -5.51
C SER A 299 -19.35 10.27 -6.70
N ARG A 300 -19.44 11.61 -6.76
CA ARG A 300 -20.10 12.38 -7.84
C ARG A 300 -19.51 12.16 -9.23
N TYR A 301 -18.22 11.82 -9.33
CA TYR A 301 -17.58 11.59 -10.63
C TYR A 301 -17.77 10.15 -11.06
N LYS A 302 -18.50 9.91 -12.15
CA LYS A 302 -18.74 8.56 -12.68
C LYS A 302 -17.59 8.04 -13.53
N LEU A 303 -16.82 8.94 -14.12
CA LEU A 303 -15.64 8.59 -14.92
C LEU A 303 -14.38 9.27 -14.36
N PRO A 304 -13.20 8.61 -14.47
CA PRO A 304 -11.94 9.20 -14.01
C PRO A 304 -11.54 10.44 -14.82
N VAL A 305 -11.98 10.53 -16.09
CA VAL A 305 -11.75 11.70 -16.94
C VAL A 305 -12.54 12.93 -16.49
N ASP A 306 -13.74 12.72 -15.93
CA ASP A 306 -14.54 13.82 -15.41
C ASP A 306 -13.96 14.37 -14.12
N LEU A 307 -13.49 13.49 -13.24
CA LEU A 307 -12.76 13.88 -12.04
C LEU A 307 -11.56 14.73 -12.41
N ALA A 308 -10.77 14.31 -13.41
CA ALA A 308 -9.51 14.92 -13.83
C ALA A 308 -9.62 16.29 -14.54
N LYS A 309 -10.82 16.86 -14.70
CA LYS A 309 -10.99 18.17 -15.34
C LYS A 309 -10.35 19.27 -14.47
N ARG A 310 -9.57 20.15 -15.11
CA ARG A 310 -8.95 21.31 -14.46
C ARG A 310 -10.02 22.19 -13.83
N GLY A 311 -9.76 22.70 -12.62
CA GLY A 311 -10.69 23.53 -11.86
C GLY A 311 -11.67 22.76 -10.99
N ASN A 312 -11.81 21.45 -11.16
CA ASN A 312 -12.61 20.65 -10.24
C ASN A 312 -12.03 20.67 -8.83
N VAL A 313 -12.89 20.91 -7.85
CA VAL A 313 -12.61 20.62 -6.45
C VAL A 313 -12.79 19.12 -6.21
N VAL A 314 -11.87 18.46 -5.53
CA VAL A 314 -11.91 17.03 -5.23
C VAL A 314 -11.48 16.78 -3.79
N GLN A 315 -12.01 15.72 -3.19
CA GLN A 315 -11.50 15.20 -1.93
C GLN A 315 -10.18 14.45 -2.18
N ALA A 316 -9.14 14.76 -1.42
CA ALA A 316 -7.82 14.20 -1.57
C ALA A 316 -7.29 13.71 -0.22
N MET A 317 -7.02 12.41 -0.11
CA MET A 317 -6.46 11.79 1.08
C MET A 317 -4.94 11.82 1.02
N LEU A 318 -4.28 12.49 1.95
CA LEU A 318 -2.81 12.56 2.00
C LEU A 318 -2.23 11.19 2.39
N VAL A 319 -1.33 10.62 1.57
CA VAL A 319 -0.72 9.30 1.81
C VAL A 319 0.79 9.35 2.01
N SER A 320 1.45 10.43 1.58
CA SER A 320 2.86 10.68 1.84
C SER A 320 3.13 12.17 1.77
N LYS A 321 4.04 12.65 2.61
CA LYS A 321 4.42 14.06 2.68
C LYS A 321 5.92 14.16 2.92
N SER A 322 6.55 15.04 2.16
CA SER A 322 7.96 15.41 2.27
C SER A 322 8.10 16.91 2.01
N MET A 323 9.30 17.45 2.19
CA MET A 323 9.61 18.83 1.80
C MET A 323 9.48 19.08 0.29
N LEU A 324 9.57 18.02 -0.53
CA LEU A 324 9.55 18.14 -2.00
C LEU A 324 8.15 17.97 -2.59
N ASN A 325 7.32 17.13 -1.97
CA ASN A 325 5.98 16.86 -2.47
C ASN A 325 5.05 16.26 -1.40
N CYS A 326 3.75 16.40 -1.67
CA CYS A 326 2.67 15.67 -1.03
C CYS A 326 2.00 14.77 -2.08
N VAL A 327 1.74 13.52 -1.72
CA VAL A 327 1.08 12.53 -2.57
C VAL A 327 -0.28 12.20 -1.99
N PHE A 328 -1.30 12.18 -2.85
CA PHE A 328 -2.68 11.99 -2.46
C PHE A 328 -3.35 10.86 -3.23
N LYS A 329 -4.24 10.15 -2.53
CA LYS A 329 -5.23 9.24 -3.12
C LYS A 329 -6.55 9.98 -3.34
N LEU A 330 -7.18 9.73 -4.49
CA LEU A 330 -8.37 10.44 -4.96
C LEU A 330 -9.59 9.53 -5.15
N ASN A 331 -9.49 8.25 -4.76
CA ASN A 331 -10.44 7.21 -5.16
C ASN A 331 -10.62 7.14 -6.69
N SER A 332 -9.46 7.08 -7.35
CA SER A 332 -9.31 7.11 -8.81
C SER A 332 -8.06 6.33 -9.20
N THR A 333 -7.99 5.91 -10.46
CA THR A 333 -6.77 5.33 -11.05
C THR A 333 -5.63 6.33 -11.18
N ARG A 334 -5.92 7.62 -10.96
CA ARG A 334 -4.96 8.73 -11.01
C ARG A 334 -4.51 9.13 -9.60
N LYS A 335 -3.24 9.50 -9.47
CA LYS A 335 -2.67 9.99 -8.21
C LYS A 335 -2.70 11.52 -8.17
N GLY A 336 -2.98 12.09 -7.00
CA GLY A 336 -2.84 13.51 -6.75
C GLY A 336 -1.42 13.84 -6.28
N ILE A 337 -0.83 14.93 -6.77
CA ILE A 337 0.48 15.41 -6.31
C ILE A 337 0.46 16.93 -6.14
N ALA A 338 0.94 17.42 -5.00
CA ALA A 338 1.37 18.80 -4.83
C ALA A 338 2.90 18.80 -4.75
N CYS A 339 3.59 19.55 -5.60
CA CYS A 339 5.06 19.48 -5.73
C CYS A 339 5.74 20.83 -6.00
N THR A 340 4.98 21.92 -6.04
CA THR A 340 5.59 23.26 -6.05
C THR A 340 5.78 23.72 -4.60
N PRO A 341 6.82 24.49 -4.27
CA PRO A 341 7.04 24.96 -2.90
C PRO A 341 5.79 25.61 -2.29
N SER A 342 5.10 26.44 -3.07
CA SER A 342 3.85 27.10 -2.66
C SER A 342 2.71 26.12 -2.40
N SER A 343 2.51 25.10 -3.26
CA SER A 343 1.43 24.13 -3.05
C SER A 343 1.74 23.20 -1.87
N VAL A 344 2.99 22.75 -1.72
CA VAL A 344 3.40 21.91 -0.58
C VAL A 344 3.22 22.65 0.75
N ALA A 345 3.55 23.95 0.80
CA ALA A 345 3.38 24.77 1.99
C ALA A 345 1.92 24.82 2.50
N GLN A 346 0.93 24.77 1.60
CA GLN A 346 -0.50 24.77 1.97
C GLN A 346 -0.92 23.54 2.79
N PHE A 347 -0.15 22.46 2.71
CA PHE A 347 -0.42 21.21 3.42
C PHE A 347 0.42 21.05 4.69
N ARG A 348 1.08 22.10 5.20
CA ARG A 348 1.96 22.05 6.39
C ARG A 348 1.28 21.41 7.60
N ASP A 349 0.00 21.72 7.85
CA ASP A 349 -0.73 21.22 9.02
C ASP A 349 -1.56 19.95 8.73
N VAL A 350 -1.51 19.45 7.50
CA VAL A 350 -2.22 18.23 7.09
C VAL A 350 -1.36 17.01 7.40
N LYS A 351 -1.96 16.02 8.07
CA LYS A 351 -1.34 14.76 8.47
C LYS A 351 -1.65 13.65 7.47
N VAL A 352 -0.78 12.66 7.39
CA VAL A 352 -1.03 11.49 6.54
C VAL A 352 -2.26 10.74 7.07
N GLY A 353 -3.18 10.44 6.15
CA GLY A 353 -4.51 9.91 6.44
C GLY A 353 -5.63 10.96 6.38
N ASP A 354 -5.30 12.25 6.52
CA ASP A 354 -6.30 13.32 6.43
C ASP A 354 -6.84 13.46 5.01
N VAL A 355 -8.14 13.76 4.91
CA VAL A 355 -8.82 14.08 3.65
C VAL A 355 -9.06 15.58 3.61
N VAL A 356 -8.55 16.24 2.57
CA VAL A 356 -8.70 17.69 2.34
C VAL A 356 -9.31 17.96 0.98
N LEU A 357 -9.92 19.13 0.81
CA LEU A 357 -10.39 19.57 -0.50
C LEU A 357 -9.21 20.17 -1.28
N CYS A 358 -9.10 19.79 -2.54
CA CYS A 358 -8.06 20.25 -3.45
C CYS A 358 -8.66 20.65 -4.79
N VAL A 359 -8.09 21.65 -5.44
CA VAL A 359 -8.41 22.01 -6.84
C VAL A 359 -7.42 21.29 -7.76
N ILE A 360 -7.93 20.69 -8.84
CA ILE A 360 -7.08 20.13 -9.89
C ILE A 360 -6.53 21.29 -10.73
N SER A 361 -5.23 21.55 -10.57
CA SER A 361 -4.55 22.65 -11.26
C SER A 361 -4.08 22.25 -12.65
N ASN A 362 -3.58 21.02 -12.81
CA ASN A 362 -3.11 20.48 -14.09
C ASN A 362 -3.03 18.94 -14.05
N LYS A 363 -2.58 18.31 -15.14
CA LYS A 363 -2.34 16.86 -15.25
C LYS A 363 -1.02 16.57 -15.97
N SER A 364 -0.38 15.45 -15.65
CA SER A 364 0.78 14.96 -16.39
C SER A 364 0.43 14.59 -17.84
N ILE A 365 1.45 14.49 -18.68
CA ILE A 365 1.31 14.12 -20.11
C ILE A 365 0.64 12.75 -20.26
N ASP A 366 1.06 11.77 -19.45
CA ASP A 366 0.47 10.42 -19.41
C ASP A 366 -0.88 10.36 -18.69
N GLN A 367 -1.35 11.50 -18.16
CA GLN A 367 -2.60 11.67 -17.45
C GLN A 367 -2.76 10.85 -16.15
N LYS A 368 -1.70 10.17 -15.70
CA LYS A 368 -1.73 9.34 -14.47
C LYS A 368 -1.59 10.18 -13.19
N ILE A 369 -1.02 11.37 -13.30
CA ILE A 369 -0.83 12.31 -12.18
C ILE A 369 -1.71 13.54 -12.40
N LEU A 370 -2.41 13.94 -11.34
CA LEU A 370 -3.14 15.19 -11.25
C LEU A 370 -2.39 16.11 -10.29
N TYR A 371 -2.03 17.31 -10.76
CA TYR A 371 -1.41 18.32 -9.92
C TYR A 371 -2.49 19.02 -9.11
N LEU A 372 -2.26 19.18 -7.81
CA LEU A 372 -3.23 19.67 -6.84
C LEU A 372 -2.73 20.94 -6.15
N CYS A 373 -3.66 21.85 -5.90
CA CYS A 373 -3.52 22.92 -4.91
C CYS A 373 -4.59 22.69 -3.83
N LYS A 374 -4.30 23.05 -2.57
CA LYS A 374 -5.31 22.98 -1.51
C LYS A 374 -6.43 23.95 -1.85
N HIS A 375 -7.67 23.51 -1.71
CA HIS A 375 -8.83 24.39 -1.83
C HIS A 375 -9.02 25.16 -0.53
N ASP A 376 -9.13 26.48 -0.62
CA ASP A 376 -9.46 27.35 0.50
C ASP A 376 -10.79 28.05 0.23
N ASP A 377 -11.83 27.64 0.96
CA ASP A 377 -13.17 28.21 0.86
C ASP A 377 -13.20 29.72 1.17
N VAL A 378 -12.15 30.35 1.71
CA VAL A 378 -12.12 31.80 1.99
C VAL A 378 -11.54 32.61 0.83
N TYR A 379 -10.66 32.00 0.03
CA TYR A 379 -9.87 32.69 -0.99
C TYR A 379 -10.13 32.20 -2.43
N ASP A 380 -10.56 30.96 -2.60
CA ASP A 380 -10.77 30.34 -3.92
C ASP A 380 -12.19 30.59 -4.47
N TYR A 381 -12.56 31.86 -4.56
CA TYR A 381 -13.78 32.28 -5.24
C TYR A 381 -13.48 32.69 -6.68
N TRP A 382 -14.02 31.95 -7.64
CA TRP A 382 -13.99 32.34 -9.05
C TRP A 382 -14.74 33.65 -9.32
N ASN A 383 -15.72 33.98 -8.47
CA ASN A 383 -16.48 35.21 -8.50
C ASN A 383 -16.26 35.97 -7.18
N LEU A 384 -15.61 37.13 -7.24
CA LEU A 384 -15.34 37.99 -6.07
C LEU A 384 -16.62 38.48 -5.34
N LYS A 385 -17.80 38.31 -5.95
CA LYS A 385 -19.10 38.59 -5.31
C LYS A 385 -19.60 37.43 -4.43
N GLU A 386 -19.15 36.20 -4.69
CA GLU A 386 -19.53 35.00 -3.93
C GLU A 386 -18.65 34.80 -2.68
N ARG A 387 -17.57 35.57 -2.55
CA ARG A 387 -16.73 35.60 -1.36
C ARG A 387 -17.52 36.08 -0.13
N PRO A 388 -17.52 35.35 1.01
CA PRO A 388 -18.12 35.76 2.27
C PRO A 388 -17.44 37.03 2.77
N ARG A 389 -18.04 38.18 2.48
CA ARG A 389 -17.64 39.47 3.01
C ARG A 389 -18.22 39.59 4.42
N GLY A 390 -17.53 39.05 5.44
CA GLY A 390 -17.89 39.41 6.82
C GLY A 390 -17.76 38.38 7.94
N LYS A 391 -16.92 37.33 7.85
CA LYS A 391 -16.68 36.45 9.01
C LYS A 391 -15.24 36.39 9.52
N PHE A 392 -14.32 37.07 8.89
CA PHE A 392 -12.94 37.18 9.36
C PHE A 392 -12.55 38.64 9.46
N LYS A 393 -12.29 39.10 10.70
CA LYS A 393 -11.38 40.23 10.90
C LYS A 393 -9.99 39.71 10.50
N PRO A 394 -9.30 40.30 9.53
CA PRO A 394 -7.91 39.95 9.29
C PRO A 394 -7.13 40.21 10.58
N SER A 395 -6.29 39.26 11.01
CA SER A 395 -5.37 39.41 12.15
C SER A 395 -4.27 40.46 11.91
N ILE A 396 -4.38 41.26 10.84
CA ILE A 396 -3.48 42.37 10.50
C ILE A 396 -3.52 43.49 11.56
N HIS A 397 -4.43 43.42 12.54
CA HIS A 397 -4.48 44.34 13.68
C HIS A 397 -3.89 43.77 14.98
N GLU A 398 -3.27 42.58 14.98
CA GLU A 398 -2.34 42.24 16.06
C GLU A 398 -1.02 42.95 15.79
N ASN A 399 -0.87 44.14 16.38
CA ASN A 399 0.36 44.92 16.45
C ASN A 399 1.43 44.18 17.27
N ALA A 400 1.89 43.03 16.78
CA ALA A 400 3.18 42.50 17.16
C ALA A 400 4.16 42.99 16.10
N THR A 401 4.87 44.07 16.43
CA THR A 401 6.01 44.56 15.65
C THR A 401 6.95 43.38 15.37
N ASP A 402 7.33 43.19 14.11
CA ASP A 402 8.30 42.17 13.71
C ASP A 402 9.62 42.42 14.46
N PRO A 403 10.15 41.43 15.22
CA PRO A 403 11.41 41.59 15.96
C PRO A 403 12.62 41.89 15.06
N MET A 404 12.51 41.72 13.74
CA MET A 404 13.54 42.15 12.78
C MET A 404 13.53 43.66 12.49
N ILE A 405 12.43 44.37 12.76
CA ILE A 405 12.33 45.83 12.53
C ILE A 405 12.96 46.62 13.69
N GLN A 406 13.13 45.99 14.86
CA GLN A 406 13.62 46.65 16.07
C GLN A 406 15.14 46.91 16.08
N PHE A 407 15.88 46.43 15.08
CA PHE A 407 17.34 46.60 14.99
C PHE A 407 17.80 47.82 14.18
N CYS A 408 16.88 48.59 13.59
CA CYS A 408 17.25 49.73 12.74
C CYS A 408 17.16 51.10 13.42
N ASP A 409 16.66 51.18 14.65
CA ASP A 409 16.38 52.47 15.33
C ASP A 409 17.39 52.84 16.43
N GLU A 410 18.48 52.08 16.63
CA GLU A 410 19.47 52.33 17.70
C GLU A 410 20.85 52.85 17.21
N GLU A 411 20.99 53.33 15.96
CA GLU A 411 22.27 53.91 15.47
C GLU A 411 22.31 55.44 15.34
N GLU A 412 21.29 56.18 15.80
CA GLU A 412 21.35 57.66 15.86
C GLU A 412 21.08 58.19 17.27
N SER A 413 22.00 57.92 18.22
CA SER A 413 22.27 58.84 19.35
C SER A 413 23.51 58.42 20.15
N ALA A 414 24.68 58.88 19.70
CA ALA A 414 25.85 59.17 20.54
C ALA A 414 26.76 60.18 19.86
#